data_AF-A0A0D2KJB5-F1
#
_entry.id   AF-A0A0D2KJB5-F1
#
_cell.length_a   1.000
_cell.length_b   1.000
_cell.length_c   1.000
_cell.angle_alpha   90.00
_cell.angle_beta   90.00
_cell.angle_gamma   90.00
#
_symmetry.space_group_name_H-M   'P 1'
#
loop_
_entity.id
_entity.type
_entity.pdbx_description
1 polymer ?
#
loop_
_entity_poly.entity_id
_entity_poly.type
_entity_poly.pdbx_seq_one_letter_code
_entity_poly.pdbx_strand_id
1 'polypeptide(L)'
;MNTRSTRTGSVAKDDLKALLAADPLVNGSFGWRKRVDFTMKQKELTELVAKLDQSNLTLSGFISDSEMLDRLQTQTTDQLEALNLSTRLHSIRKHADSLHDALQSARLPNCLDSHHITLQLEDRVLQIEASKPNPRPEISFRISVAADASGTQWCQTVISVSRLQTASHRPVEDLCHAIRRAEHLENSFHLLDNLITTLPVSSRFNHGEDVDTTTLADLLQCNNTITPKNITILALKLASSIVQLGATGWLQECWTKNIITFFHPRGKPVYYTSNPLLSKTFHNASAALVGSAHQHIKPIDALFELGVLLLEIGHQKPFEAWLSENNLTCVDDSRLARLPRALQWHEESDGVLPIKYRIVIARCLKCSFDEYAFSWDDAQFRQAICREIIEPLRQNASIW
;
A
#
# COMPACT_ATOMS: atom_id res chain seq x y z
N MET A 1 -48.39 -63.22 27.74
CA MET A 1 -49.85 -63.13 27.97
C MET A 1 -50.25 -61.67 27.80
N ASN A 2 -50.86 -61.34 26.66
CA ASN A 2 -51.33 -60.01 26.29
C ASN A 2 -52.67 -59.72 26.97
N THR A 3 -52.77 -58.62 27.71
CA THR A 3 -54.07 -58.01 28.03
C THR A 3 -54.23 -56.73 27.22
N ARG A 4 -55.25 -56.78 26.37
CA ARG A 4 -55.49 -55.93 25.20
C ARG A 4 -56.15 -54.63 25.64
N SER A 5 -55.56 -53.53 25.16
CA SER A 5 -56.13 -52.18 25.13
C SER A 5 -57.53 -52.17 24.51
N THR A 6 -58.52 -51.69 25.26
CA THR A 6 -59.86 -51.36 24.75
C THR A 6 -59.96 -49.86 24.48
N ARG A 7 -59.62 -49.52 23.23
CA ARG A 7 -60.28 -48.57 22.33
C ARG A 7 -61.19 -47.52 23.00
N THR A 8 -60.63 -46.35 23.26
CA THR A 8 -61.37 -45.10 23.53
C THR A 8 -62.18 -44.71 22.29
N GLY A 9 -63.51 -44.76 22.42
CA GLY A 9 -64.43 -44.21 21.43
C GLY A 9 -64.32 -42.69 21.37
N SER A 10 -64.32 -42.17 20.15
CA SER A 10 -64.40 -40.76 19.81
C SER A 10 -65.59 -40.09 20.51
N VAL A 11 -65.33 -39.35 21.59
CA VAL A 11 -66.33 -38.48 22.23
C VAL A 11 -66.30 -37.15 21.48
N ALA A 12 -67.44 -36.81 20.89
CA ALA A 12 -67.67 -35.54 20.23
C ALA A 12 -67.41 -34.38 21.20
N LYS A 13 -66.83 -33.30 20.67
CA LYS A 13 -66.29 -32.13 21.39
C LYS A 13 -67.32 -31.33 22.21
N ASP A 14 -68.60 -31.71 22.19
CA ASP A 14 -69.72 -30.83 22.58
C ASP A 14 -70.66 -31.41 23.65
N ASP A 15 -70.37 -32.58 24.24
CA ASP A 15 -71.30 -33.17 25.22
C ASP A 15 -71.02 -32.68 26.65
N LEU A 16 -71.50 -31.47 26.96
CA LEU A 16 -71.36 -30.79 28.25
C LEU A 16 -71.81 -31.67 29.44
N LYS A 17 -72.77 -32.57 29.21
CA LYS A 17 -73.27 -33.54 30.22
C LYS A 17 -72.21 -34.58 30.61
N ALA A 18 -71.39 -35.05 29.68
CA ALA A 18 -70.36 -36.05 29.97
C ALA A 18 -69.20 -35.44 30.78
N LEU A 19 -68.86 -34.17 30.51
CA LEU A 19 -67.84 -33.43 31.26
C LEU A 19 -68.26 -33.13 32.71
N LEU A 20 -69.54 -32.83 32.93
CA LEU A 20 -70.09 -32.58 34.28
C LEU A 20 -70.22 -33.86 35.12
N ALA A 21 -70.48 -35.01 34.48
CA ALA A 21 -70.54 -36.30 35.17
C ALA A 21 -69.17 -36.83 35.62
N ALA A 22 -68.09 -36.45 34.93
CA ALA A 22 -66.73 -36.86 35.22
C ALA A 22 -66.02 -35.99 36.27
N ASP A 23 -66.58 -34.85 36.69
CA ASP A 23 -65.96 -33.90 37.63
C ASP A 23 -66.98 -33.27 38.59
N PRO A 24 -67.34 -33.94 39.70
CA PRO A 24 -68.36 -33.46 40.64
C PRO A 24 -67.90 -32.21 41.42
N LEU A 25 -68.87 -31.41 41.89
CA LEU A 25 -68.65 -30.20 42.68
C LEU A 25 -67.91 -30.50 43.98
N VAL A 26 -66.68 -30.00 44.12
CA VAL A 26 -65.94 -30.03 45.38
C VAL A 26 -65.86 -28.60 45.92
N ASN A 27 -66.44 -28.36 47.10
CA ASN A 27 -66.48 -27.04 47.77
C ASN A 27 -67.02 -25.89 46.89
N GLY A 28 -68.15 -26.10 46.21
CA GLY A 28 -68.85 -25.05 45.46
C GLY A 28 -68.19 -24.63 44.13
N SER A 29 -67.12 -25.30 43.72
CA SER A 29 -66.37 -24.99 42.49
C SER A 29 -66.09 -26.28 41.71
N PHE A 30 -66.32 -26.26 40.39
CA PHE A 30 -65.92 -27.37 39.52
C PHE A 30 -64.40 -27.36 39.26
N GLY A 31 -63.76 -28.54 39.31
CA GLY A 31 -62.33 -28.71 39.06
C GLY A 31 -61.90 -28.37 37.62
N TRP A 32 -62.81 -28.49 36.65
CA TRP A 32 -62.55 -28.18 35.24
C TRP A 32 -62.32 -26.69 34.98
N ARG A 33 -62.81 -25.77 35.83
CA ARG A 33 -62.53 -24.32 35.68
C ARG A 33 -61.03 -24.03 35.74
N LYS A 34 -60.32 -24.67 36.68
CA LYS A 34 -58.85 -24.55 36.76
C LYS A 34 -58.15 -25.15 35.53
N ARG A 35 -58.71 -26.22 34.96
CA ARG A 35 -58.19 -26.86 33.74
C ARG A 35 -58.44 -26.02 32.48
N VAL A 36 -59.60 -25.36 32.39
CA VAL A 36 -59.94 -24.43 31.30
C VAL A 36 -59.12 -23.15 31.40
N ASP A 37 -58.97 -22.58 32.60
CA ASP A 37 -58.05 -21.45 32.83
C ASP A 37 -56.60 -21.82 32.48
N PHE A 38 -56.15 -23.02 32.85
CA PHE A 38 -54.80 -23.49 32.52
C PHE A 38 -54.63 -23.69 31.01
N THR A 39 -55.61 -24.27 30.31
CA THR A 39 -55.54 -24.46 28.86
C THR A 39 -55.64 -23.15 28.08
N MET A 40 -56.43 -22.18 28.56
CA MET A 40 -56.44 -20.82 28.00
C MET A 40 -55.09 -20.12 28.21
N LYS A 41 -54.52 -20.18 29.42
CA LYS A 41 -53.17 -19.64 29.70
C LYS A 41 -52.07 -20.35 28.91
N GLN A 42 -52.20 -21.66 28.67
CA GLN A 42 -51.27 -22.42 27.83
C GLN A 42 -51.36 -21.97 26.38
N LYS A 43 -52.57 -21.70 25.86
CA LYS A 43 -52.77 -21.16 24.52
C LYS A 43 -52.14 -19.78 24.38
N GLU A 44 -52.39 -18.88 25.34
CA GLU A 44 -51.77 -17.54 25.39
C GLU A 44 -50.24 -17.62 25.43
N LEU A 45 -49.68 -18.51 26.25
CA LEU A 45 -48.23 -18.73 26.32
C LEU A 45 -47.68 -19.24 24.98
N THR A 46 -48.39 -20.15 24.32
CA THR A 46 -47.98 -20.69 23.00
C THR A 46 -48.02 -19.59 21.93
N GLU A 47 -49.03 -18.73 21.94
CA GLU A 47 -49.13 -17.58 21.04
C GLU A 47 -48.01 -16.55 21.31
N LEU A 48 -47.67 -16.29 22.58
CA LEU A 48 -46.54 -15.43 22.92
C LEU A 48 -45.20 -16.00 22.46
N VAL A 49 -44.97 -17.29 22.63
CA VAL A 49 -43.75 -17.99 22.16
C VAL A 49 -43.66 -17.90 20.64
N ALA A 50 -44.75 -18.18 19.91
CA ALA A 50 -44.76 -18.05 18.46
C ALA A 50 -44.47 -16.61 18.00
N LYS A 51 -44.98 -15.61 18.71
CA LYS A 51 -44.69 -14.19 18.42
C LYS A 51 -43.24 -13.82 18.75
N LEU A 52 -42.67 -14.41 19.81
CA LEU A 52 -41.26 -14.25 20.16
C LEU A 52 -40.36 -14.87 19.10
N ASP A 53 -40.67 -16.09 18.64
CA ASP A 53 -39.94 -16.76 17.56
C ASP A 53 -40.00 -15.96 16.25
N GLN A 54 -41.18 -15.44 15.90
CA GLN A 54 -41.33 -14.55 14.74
C GLN A 54 -40.49 -13.27 14.88
N SER A 55 -40.41 -12.71 16.10
CA SER A 55 -39.60 -11.53 16.39
C SER A 55 -38.10 -11.84 16.29
N ASN A 56 -37.66 -12.99 16.80
CA ASN A 56 -36.28 -13.46 16.69
C ASN A 56 -35.85 -13.70 15.24
N LEU A 57 -36.74 -14.27 14.41
CA LEU A 57 -36.50 -14.43 12.97
C LEU A 57 -36.36 -13.09 12.27
N THR A 58 -37.23 -12.13 12.59
CA THR A 58 -37.19 -10.78 12.03
C THR A 58 -35.90 -10.05 12.42
N LEU A 59 -35.49 -10.14 13.69
CA LEU A 59 -34.23 -9.58 14.19
C LEU A 59 -33.02 -10.22 13.51
N SER A 60 -33.03 -11.54 13.31
CA SER A 60 -31.97 -12.24 12.56
C SER A 60 -31.87 -11.74 11.12
N GLY A 61 -33.01 -11.46 10.48
CA GLY A 61 -33.07 -10.82 9.16
C GLY A 61 -32.42 -9.43 9.16
N PHE A 62 -32.79 -8.58 10.12
CA PHE A 62 -32.18 -7.24 10.23
C PHE A 62 -30.68 -7.25 10.51
N ILE A 63 -30.18 -8.22 11.30
CA ILE A 63 -28.73 -8.38 11.51
C ILE A 63 -28.05 -8.73 10.19
N SER A 64 -28.57 -9.71 9.45
CA SER A 64 -28.04 -10.09 8.13
C SER A 64 -28.04 -8.93 7.15
N ASP A 65 -29.13 -8.17 7.08
CA ASP A 65 -29.24 -7.00 6.20
C ASP A 65 -28.25 -5.90 6.62
N SER A 66 -28.10 -5.66 7.93
CA SER A 66 -27.13 -4.69 8.46
C SER A 66 -25.70 -5.08 8.13
N GLU A 67 -25.33 -6.35 8.25
CA GLU A 67 -24.00 -6.84 7.86
C GLU A 67 -23.75 -6.68 6.36
N MET A 68 -24.77 -6.92 5.52
CA MET A 68 -24.66 -6.71 4.08
C MET A 68 -24.49 -5.22 3.74
N LEU A 69 -25.25 -4.34 4.39
CA LEU A 69 -25.13 -2.89 4.21
C LEU A 69 -23.75 -2.38 4.64
N ASP A 70 -23.23 -2.84 5.77
CA ASP A 70 -21.89 -2.49 6.26
C ASP A 70 -20.79 -2.93 5.28
N ARG A 71 -20.90 -4.14 4.71
CA ARG A 71 -20.00 -4.62 3.65
C ARG A 71 -20.04 -3.76 2.39
N LEU A 72 -21.21 -3.28 1.98
CA LEU A 72 -21.35 -2.41 0.81
C LEU A 72 -20.78 -1.01 1.09
N GLN A 73 -21.01 -0.47 2.28
CA GLN A 73 -20.48 0.84 2.69
C GLN A 73 -18.95 0.82 2.79
N THR A 74 -18.38 -0.21 3.40
CA THR A 74 -16.92 -0.39 3.50
C THR A 74 -16.29 -0.53 2.11
N GLN A 75 -16.85 -1.37 1.23
CA GLN A 75 -16.37 -1.48 -0.16
C GLN A 75 -16.41 -0.16 -0.93
N THR A 76 -17.48 0.62 -0.77
CA THR A 76 -17.62 1.92 -1.43
C THR A 76 -16.57 2.91 -0.91
N THR A 77 -16.32 2.89 0.40
CA THR A 77 -15.31 3.73 1.06
C THR A 77 -13.90 3.36 0.60
N ASP A 78 -13.56 2.08 0.59
CA ASP A 78 -12.26 1.57 0.14
C ASP A 78 -11.99 1.94 -1.33
N GLN A 79 -13.02 1.85 -2.19
CA GLN A 79 -12.90 2.25 -3.60
C GLN A 79 -12.62 3.74 -3.75
N LEU A 80 -13.29 4.58 -2.95
CA LEU A 80 -13.10 6.03 -2.95
C LEU A 80 -11.71 6.41 -2.40
N GLU A 81 -11.25 5.76 -1.33
CA GLU A 81 -9.90 5.96 -0.79
C GLU A 81 -8.82 5.58 -1.80
N ALA A 82 -8.95 4.42 -2.44
CA ALA A 82 -8.03 3.97 -3.48
C ALA A 82 -8.02 4.91 -4.69
N LEU A 83 -9.18 5.45 -5.09
CA LEU A 83 -9.28 6.44 -6.16
C LEU A 83 -8.55 7.73 -5.78
N ASN A 84 -8.82 8.27 -4.59
CA ASN A 84 -8.18 9.50 -4.09
C ASN A 84 -6.66 9.33 -3.99
N LEU A 85 -6.19 8.20 -3.48
CA LEU A 85 -4.77 7.87 -3.41
C LEU A 85 -4.16 7.79 -4.81
N SER A 86 -4.79 7.06 -5.73
CA SER A 86 -4.37 6.96 -7.14
C SER A 86 -4.25 8.33 -7.81
N THR A 87 -5.24 9.22 -7.64
CA THR A 87 -5.19 10.58 -8.18
C THR A 87 -4.02 11.38 -7.61
N ARG A 88 -3.76 11.28 -6.29
CA ARG A 88 -2.64 11.97 -5.64
C ARG A 88 -1.28 11.46 -6.13
N LEU A 89 -1.10 10.14 -6.18
CA LEU A 89 0.13 9.52 -6.67
C LEU A 89 0.39 9.87 -8.15
N HIS A 90 -0.67 9.92 -8.96
CA HIS A 90 -0.57 10.37 -10.35
C HIS A 90 -0.18 11.85 -10.46
N SER A 91 -0.69 12.73 -9.59
CA SER A 91 -0.25 14.13 -9.55
C SER A 91 1.22 14.25 -9.17
N ILE A 92 1.70 13.46 -8.20
CA ILE A 92 3.11 13.43 -7.81
C ILE A 92 3.97 12.95 -8.99
N ARG A 93 3.52 11.93 -9.72
CA ARG A 93 4.20 11.43 -10.92
C ARG A 93 4.45 12.54 -11.94
N LYS A 94 3.45 13.36 -12.25
CA LYS A 94 3.60 14.49 -13.18
C LYS A 94 4.69 15.47 -12.76
N HIS A 95 4.78 15.74 -11.46
CA HIS A 95 5.83 16.61 -10.93
C HIS A 95 7.20 15.92 -10.86
N ALA A 96 7.26 14.61 -10.63
CA ALA A 96 8.50 13.85 -10.68
C ALA A 96 9.07 13.80 -12.12
N ASP A 97 8.20 13.67 -13.12
CA ASP A 97 8.55 13.74 -14.54
C ASP A 97 9.04 15.15 -14.92
N SER A 98 8.30 16.18 -14.50
CA SER A 98 8.71 17.58 -14.63
C SER A 98 10.08 17.86 -13.99
N LEU A 99 10.33 17.30 -12.80
CA LEU A 99 11.62 17.39 -12.12
C LEU A 99 12.71 16.69 -12.93
N HIS A 100 12.46 15.49 -13.43
CA HIS A 100 13.40 14.76 -14.27
C HIS A 100 13.80 15.60 -15.49
N ASP A 101 12.81 16.15 -16.20
CA ASP A 101 13.05 16.97 -17.39
C ASP A 101 13.80 18.27 -17.06
N ALA A 102 13.50 18.87 -15.91
CA ALA A 102 14.24 20.03 -15.41
C ALA A 102 15.71 19.69 -15.12
N LEU A 103 15.98 18.54 -14.49
CA LEU A 103 17.33 18.06 -14.22
C LEU A 103 18.09 17.68 -15.49
N GLN A 104 17.40 17.10 -16.47
CA GLN A 104 17.96 16.70 -17.75
C GLN A 104 18.26 17.90 -18.67
N SER A 105 17.44 18.95 -18.58
CA SER A 105 17.57 20.18 -19.40
C SER A 105 18.48 21.23 -18.78
N ALA A 106 18.67 21.22 -17.47
CA ALA A 106 19.65 22.06 -16.80
C ALA A 106 21.03 21.78 -17.38
N ARG A 107 21.57 22.74 -18.16
CA ARG A 107 22.94 22.69 -18.63
C ARG A 107 23.86 22.96 -17.45
N LEU A 108 24.78 22.05 -17.17
CA LEU A 108 25.65 22.17 -16.00
C LEU A 108 27.08 22.48 -16.45
N PRO A 109 27.41 23.75 -16.77
CA PRO A 109 28.71 24.12 -17.36
C PRO A 109 29.90 23.85 -16.43
N ASN A 110 29.71 23.80 -15.11
CA ASN A 110 30.79 23.58 -14.13
C ASN A 110 30.82 22.17 -13.55
N CYS A 111 30.32 21.22 -14.31
CA CYS A 111 29.99 19.92 -13.81
C CYS A 111 30.54 18.93 -14.88
N LEU A 112 31.34 17.92 -14.45
CA LEU A 112 31.96 16.87 -15.29
C LEU A 112 30.93 16.29 -16.29
N ASP A 113 31.35 15.56 -17.33
CA ASP A 113 30.45 15.09 -18.42
C ASP A 113 29.16 14.33 -17.97
N SER A 114 29.06 13.97 -16.69
CA SER A 114 27.86 13.44 -16.02
C SER A 114 27.76 13.83 -14.54
N HIS A 115 26.52 13.86 -14.01
CA HIS A 115 26.24 14.08 -12.58
C HIS A 115 25.38 12.99 -11.98
N HIS A 116 25.77 12.58 -10.77
CA HIS A 116 25.00 11.65 -9.98
C HIS A 116 24.06 12.40 -9.04
N ILE A 117 22.77 12.14 -9.20
CA ILE A 117 21.70 12.70 -8.37
C ILE A 117 20.94 11.54 -7.73
N THR A 118 20.66 11.67 -6.43
CA THR A 118 19.77 10.76 -5.72
C THR A 118 18.44 11.42 -5.46
N LEU A 119 17.34 10.68 -5.62
CA LEU A 119 15.99 11.08 -5.25
C LEU A 119 15.55 10.24 -4.05
N GLN A 120 15.15 10.88 -2.95
CA GLN A 120 14.65 10.13 -1.79
C GLN A 120 13.24 9.60 -2.03
N LEU A 121 13.04 8.31 -1.77
CA LEU A 121 11.76 7.63 -1.81
C LEU A 121 11.01 7.89 -0.49
N GLU A 122 10.07 8.82 -0.53
CA GLU A 122 9.38 9.34 0.66
C GLU A 122 8.13 8.53 1.04
N ASP A 123 7.74 8.64 2.31
CA ASP A 123 6.53 8.01 2.84
C ASP A 123 5.25 8.81 2.53
N ARG A 124 4.96 9.00 1.25
CA ARG A 124 3.85 9.87 0.85
C ARG A 124 2.50 9.31 1.27
N VAL A 125 2.37 7.99 1.40
CA VAL A 125 1.12 7.33 1.81
C VAL A 125 0.83 7.63 3.28
N LEU A 126 1.80 7.47 4.20
CA LEU A 126 1.58 7.78 5.62
C LEU A 126 1.48 9.30 5.87
N GLN A 127 2.23 10.13 5.13
CA GLN A 127 2.16 11.59 5.26
C GLN A 127 0.80 12.18 4.84
N ILE A 128 0.14 11.57 3.85
CA ILE A 128 -1.20 11.96 3.40
C ILE A 128 -2.21 11.91 4.55
N GLU A 129 -2.08 10.95 5.48
CA GLU A 129 -2.98 10.80 6.62
C GLU A 129 -2.67 11.75 7.77
N ALA A 130 -1.38 12.00 8.03
CA ALA A 130 -0.95 12.96 9.05
C ALA A 130 -1.37 14.40 8.71
N SER A 131 -1.50 14.72 7.42
CA SER A 131 -1.82 16.07 6.92
C SER A 131 -3.32 16.44 6.96
N LYS A 132 -4.14 15.73 7.76
CA LYS A 132 -5.61 15.88 7.78
C LYS A 132 -6.21 17.27 8.12
N PRO A 133 -5.49 18.34 8.51
CA PRO A 133 -6.06 19.70 8.43
C PRO A 133 -5.76 20.46 7.12
N ASN A 134 -4.78 20.05 6.30
CA ASN A 134 -4.40 20.77 5.08
C ASN A 134 -4.87 20.03 3.81
N PRO A 135 -5.85 20.57 3.05
CA PRO A 135 -6.48 19.84 1.94
C PRO A 135 -5.53 19.52 0.77
N ARG A 136 -4.34 20.15 0.69
CA ARG A 136 -3.30 19.83 -0.30
C ARG A 136 -1.91 20.04 0.31
N PRO A 137 -1.23 18.99 0.79
CA PRO A 137 0.17 19.13 1.21
C PRO A 137 1.01 19.65 0.04
N GLU A 138 1.95 20.53 0.35
CA GLU A 138 2.93 21.01 -0.61
C GLU A 138 3.75 19.81 -1.10
N ILE A 139 3.75 19.59 -2.42
CA ILE A 139 4.54 18.52 -3.02
C ILE A 139 5.97 19.03 -3.06
N SER A 140 6.89 18.30 -2.45
CA SER A 140 8.33 18.58 -2.57
C SER A 140 9.07 17.29 -2.90
N PHE A 141 10.30 17.41 -3.37
CA PHE A 141 11.20 16.30 -3.64
C PHE A 141 12.53 16.57 -2.98
N ARG A 142 12.98 15.62 -2.15
CA ARG A 142 14.32 15.67 -1.58
C ARG A 142 15.30 14.99 -2.52
N ILE A 143 16.30 15.74 -2.93
CA ILE A 143 17.38 15.25 -3.79
C ILE A 143 18.73 15.46 -3.12
N SER A 144 19.71 14.65 -3.50
CA SER A 144 21.10 14.88 -3.12
C SER A 144 22.00 14.82 -4.34
N VAL A 145 22.98 15.72 -4.39
CA VAL A 145 23.94 15.83 -5.49
C VAL A 145 25.33 15.56 -4.94
N ALA A 146 26.12 14.77 -5.67
CA ALA A 146 27.53 14.55 -5.35
C ALA A 146 28.30 15.88 -5.42
N ALA A 147 28.93 16.26 -4.32
CA ALA A 147 29.68 17.51 -4.19
C ALA A 147 31.08 17.41 -4.83
N ASP A 148 31.62 16.20 -4.98
CA ASP A 148 32.91 15.92 -5.59
C ASP A 148 32.84 14.78 -6.62
N ALA A 149 33.92 14.64 -7.40
CA ALA A 149 34.04 13.56 -8.38
C ALA A 149 34.20 12.17 -7.76
N SER A 150 34.52 12.10 -6.45
CA SER A 150 34.69 10.85 -5.73
C SER A 150 33.36 10.23 -5.28
N GLY A 151 32.26 10.99 -5.31
CA GLY A 151 30.94 10.56 -4.87
C GLY A 151 30.83 10.38 -3.36
N THR A 152 31.75 10.99 -2.59
CA THR A 152 31.85 10.76 -1.14
C THR A 152 31.21 11.86 -0.30
N GLN A 153 31.10 13.05 -0.86
CA GLN A 153 30.40 14.16 -0.22
C GLN A 153 29.07 14.42 -0.94
N TRP A 154 28.00 14.56 -0.17
CA TRP A 154 26.65 14.75 -0.71
C TRP A 154 26.05 16.05 -0.19
N CYS A 155 25.53 16.87 -1.10
CA CYS A 155 24.73 18.05 -0.76
C CYS A 155 23.25 17.70 -0.92
N GLN A 156 22.50 17.71 0.18
CA GLN A 156 21.07 17.42 0.16
C GLN A 156 20.25 18.71 0.10
N THR A 157 19.20 18.73 -0.72
CA THR A 157 18.27 19.85 -0.82
C THR A 157 16.83 19.36 -1.01
N VAL A 158 15.88 20.28 -0.84
CA VAL A 158 14.46 20.05 -1.08
C VAL A 158 14.00 20.99 -2.19
N ILE A 159 13.39 20.41 -3.23
CA ILE A 159 12.77 21.15 -4.33
C ILE A 159 11.25 21.10 -4.11
N SER A 160 10.66 22.24 -3.75
CA SER A 160 9.21 22.39 -3.61
C SER A 160 8.54 22.61 -4.96
N VAL A 161 7.34 22.08 -5.16
CA VAL A 161 6.55 22.35 -6.38
C VAL A 161 5.77 23.65 -6.18
N SER A 162 6.12 24.65 -6.97
CA SER A 162 5.43 25.94 -6.98
C SER A 162 4.32 25.98 -8.03
N ARG A 163 3.16 26.51 -7.65
CA ARG A 163 1.98 26.63 -8.55
C ARG A 163 1.86 27.99 -9.22
N LEU A 164 2.54 29.00 -8.69
CA LEU A 164 2.42 30.38 -9.14
C LEU A 164 3.81 30.95 -9.34
N GLN A 165 4.06 31.45 -10.55
CA GLN A 165 5.25 32.22 -10.82
C GLN A 165 5.14 33.59 -10.13
N THR A 166 6.22 34.00 -9.49
CA THR A 166 6.36 35.34 -8.89
C THR A 166 7.60 36.00 -9.46
N ALA A 167 7.65 37.33 -9.44
CA ALA A 167 8.80 38.10 -9.94
C ALA A 167 10.12 37.78 -9.20
N SER A 168 10.04 37.15 -8.03
CA SER A 168 11.20 36.75 -7.22
C SER A 168 11.82 35.42 -7.67
N HIS A 169 11.13 34.61 -8.48
CA HIS A 169 11.68 33.36 -8.98
C HIS A 169 12.81 33.64 -9.97
N ARG A 170 13.98 33.11 -9.68
CA ARG A 170 15.14 33.19 -10.57
C ARG A 170 15.43 31.81 -11.14
N PRO A 171 15.55 31.64 -12.47
CA PRO A 171 15.90 30.35 -13.05
C PRO A 171 17.29 29.92 -12.60
N VAL A 172 17.44 28.62 -12.31
CA VAL A 172 18.72 28.01 -11.96
C VAL A 172 19.35 27.48 -13.24
N GLU A 173 20.38 28.18 -13.71
CA GLU A 173 21.13 27.75 -14.90
C GLU A 173 22.05 26.57 -14.58
N ASP A 174 22.80 26.64 -13.46
CA ASP A 174 23.69 25.58 -13.01
C ASP A 174 23.23 25.06 -11.64
N LEU A 175 22.47 23.96 -11.65
CA LEU A 175 21.90 23.37 -10.45
C LEU A 175 22.96 22.81 -9.51
N CYS A 176 23.98 22.12 -10.05
CA CYS A 176 25.09 21.60 -9.26
C CYS A 176 25.74 22.72 -8.44
N HIS A 177 26.10 23.80 -9.13
CA HIS A 177 26.77 24.95 -8.53
C HIS A 177 25.82 25.68 -7.57
N ALA A 178 24.54 25.83 -7.92
CA ALA A 178 23.55 26.44 -7.04
C ALA A 178 23.35 25.63 -5.76
N ILE A 179 23.28 24.30 -5.82
CA ILE A 179 23.15 23.43 -4.63
C ILE A 179 24.42 23.47 -3.80
N ARG A 180 25.60 23.34 -4.42
CA ARG A 180 26.89 23.45 -3.71
C ARG A 180 27.08 24.82 -3.04
N ARG A 181 26.48 25.89 -3.58
CA ARG A 181 26.55 27.25 -3.03
C ARG A 181 25.32 27.68 -2.25
N ALA A 182 24.26 26.85 -2.21
CA ALA A 182 23.02 27.17 -1.50
C ALA A 182 23.31 27.46 -0.02
N GLU A 183 24.38 26.85 0.51
CA GLU A 183 24.96 27.13 1.83
C GLU A 183 25.20 28.62 2.11
N HIS A 184 25.47 29.44 1.10
CA HIS A 184 25.78 30.88 1.25
C HIS A 184 24.67 31.83 0.81
N LEU A 185 23.63 31.36 0.11
CA LEU A 185 22.73 32.22 -0.65
C LEU A 185 21.31 32.34 -0.09
N GLU A 186 20.97 31.68 1.02
CA GLU A 186 19.64 31.78 1.65
C GLU A 186 18.49 31.59 0.61
N ASN A 187 18.59 30.58 -0.26
CA ASN A 187 17.68 30.41 -1.40
C ASN A 187 17.01 29.03 -1.40
N SER A 188 15.68 28.98 -1.24
CA SER A 188 14.89 27.76 -1.44
C SER A 188 14.73 27.40 -2.93
N PHE A 189 14.67 26.11 -3.25
CA PHE A 189 14.52 25.62 -4.63
C PHE A 189 13.06 25.26 -4.93
N HIS A 190 12.61 25.65 -6.11
CA HIS A 190 11.24 25.47 -6.58
C HIS A 190 11.19 24.91 -7.99
N LEU A 191 10.31 23.94 -8.23
CA LEU A 191 9.98 23.44 -9.55
C LEU A 191 8.76 24.19 -10.10
N LEU A 192 8.91 24.80 -11.27
CA LEU A 192 7.87 25.54 -11.97
C LEU A 192 7.90 25.19 -13.46
N ASP A 193 6.86 24.52 -13.96
CA ASP A 193 6.67 24.17 -15.38
C ASP A 193 7.93 23.61 -16.07
N ASN A 194 8.59 22.63 -15.42
CA ASN A 194 9.85 21.97 -15.85
C ASN A 194 11.13 22.82 -15.68
N LEU A 195 11.08 23.90 -14.91
CA LEU A 195 12.24 24.72 -14.59
C LEU A 195 12.52 24.72 -13.10
N ILE A 196 13.78 24.52 -12.71
CA ILE A 196 14.21 24.73 -11.33
C ILE A 196 14.53 26.21 -11.15
N THR A 197 13.96 26.79 -10.11
CA THR A 197 14.07 28.21 -9.77
C THR A 197 14.44 28.36 -8.30
N THR A 198 14.99 29.50 -7.92
CA THR A 198 15.26 29.85 -6.52
C THR A 198 14.36 30.99 -6.04
N LEU A 199 13.94 30.91 -4.78
CA LEU A 199 13.32 32.00 -4.03
C LEU A 199 14.16 32.31 -2.78
N PRO A 200 14.46 33.59 -2.50
CA PRO A 200 15.20 33.99 -1.30
C PRO A 200 14.35 33.74 -0.03
N VAL A 201 14.93 33.03 0.94
CA VAL A 201 14.33 32.65 2.23
C VAL A 201 15.39 32.72 3.33
N SER A 202 15.08 33.35 4.46
CA SER A 202 15.96 33.52 5.62
C SER A 202 16.29 32.24 6.42
N SER A 203 16.27 31.07 5.79
CA SER A 203 16.48 29.77 6.44
C SER A 203 17.86 29.19 6.11
N ARG A 204 18.52 28.62 7.12
CA ARG A 204 19.83 27.97 7.00
C ARG A 204 19.70 26.62 6.28
N PHE A 205 20.57 26.37 5.32
CA PHE A 205 20.72 25.04 4.71
C PHE A 205 21.47 24.12 5.67
N ASN A 206 21.10 22.83 5.67
CA ASN A 206 21.80 21.81 6.44
C ASN A 206 23.06 21.36 5.69
N HIS A 207 24.13 21.14 6.45
CA HIS A 207 25.45 20.74 5.99
C HIS A 207 25.43 19.47 5.12
N GLY A 208 26.43 19.34 4.24
CA GLY A 208 26.76 18.05 3.63
C GLY A 208 27.29 17.10 4.71
N GLU A 209 26.64 15.97 4.90
CA GLU A 209 27.14 14.92 5.79
C GLU A 209 28.17 14.06 5.03
N ASP A 210 29.26 13.69 5.70
CA ASP A 210 30.22 12.70 5.18
C ASP A 210 29.58 11.30 5.30
N VAL A 211 28.95 10.87 4.21
CA VAL A 211 28.17 9.64 4.13
C VAL A 211 28.65 8.78 2.98
N ASP A 212 28.72 7.49 3.25
CA ASP A 212 28.91 6.47 2.22
C ASP A 212 27.53 5.95 1.77
N THR A 213 27.49 5.32 0.60
CA THR A 213 26.28 4.71 0.05
C THR A 213 26.36 3.19 0.10
N THR A 214 25.27 2.56 0.51
CA THR A 214 25.09 1.09 0.44
C THR A 214 23.87 0.78 -0.42
N THR A 215 23.89 -0.32 -1.17
CA THR A 215 22.70 -0.78 -1.89
C THR A 215 21.80 -1.62 -0.98
N LEU A 216 20.54 -1.83 -1.40
CA LEU A 216 19.68 -2.82 -0.75
C LEU A 216 20.27 -4.23 -0.88
N ALA A 217 20.97 -4.54 -1.98
CA ALA A 217 21.63 -5.83 -2.16
C ALA A 217 22.68 -6.08 -1.09
N ASP A 218 23.53 -5.10 -0.82
CA ASP A 218 24.56 -5.19 0.24
C ASP A 218 23.91 -5.30 1.62
N LEU A 219 22.84 -4.54 1.87
CA LEU A 219 22.09 -4.59 3.13
C LEU A 219 21.47 -5.95 3.41
N LEU A 220 20.92 -6.62 2.38
CA LEU A 220 20.33 -7.95 2.50
C LEU A 220 21.39 -9.06 2.69
N GLN A 221 22.65 -8.78 2.35
CA GLN A 221 23.78 -9.71 2.58
C GLN A 221 24.47 -9.48 3.93
N CYS A 222 24.38 -8.26 4.47
CA CYS A 222 24.85 -7.97 5.80
C CYS A 222 23.99 -8.72 6.84
N ASN A 223 24.60 -9.23 7.92
CA ASN A 223 23.90 -9.84 9.07
C ASN A 223 23.14 -8.79 9.93
N ASN A 224 22.56 -7.78 9.29
CA ASN A 224 21.79 -6.73 9.94
C ASN A 224 20.31 -7.06 9.86
N THR A 225 19.71 -7.38 11.00
CA THR A 225 18.28 -7.65 11.06
C THR A 225 17.49 -6.34 10.91
N ILE A 226 16.86 -6.14 9.76
CA ILE A 226 15.82 -5.13 9.56
C ILE A 226 14.63 -5.50 10.45
N THR A 227 14.15 -4.55 11.24
CA THR A 227 13.01 -4.81 12.13
C THR A 227 11.73 -5.07 11.31
N PRO A 228 10.77 -5.86 11.82
CA PRO A 228 9.50 -6.09 11.12
C PRO A 228 8.76 -4.80 10.75
N LYS A 229 8.82 -3.77 11.59
CA LYS A 229 8.31 -2.42 11.30
C LYS A 229 9.00 -1.79 10.09
N ASN A 230 10.32 -1.86 10.03
CA ASN A 230 11.09 -1.28 8.94
C ASN A 230 10.88 -2.02 7.62
N ILE A 231 10.67 -3.34 7.64
CA ILE A 231 10.29 -4.16 6.48
C ILE A 231 8.98 -3.66 5.87
N THR A 232 7.93 -3.47 6.70
CA THR A 232 6.62 -3.04 6.19
C THR A 232 6.65 -1.61 5.65
N ILE A 233 7.37 -0.71 6.33
CA ILE A 233 7.57 0.67 5.86
C ILE A 233 8.36 0.70 4.55
N LEU A 234 9.45 -0.07 4.45
CA LEU A 234 10.26 -0.15 3.22
C LEU A 234 9.42 -0.65 2.05
N ALA A 235 8.69 -1.75 2.24
CA ALA A 235 7.80 -2.33 1.25
C ALA A 235 6.77 -1.30 0.75
N LEU A 236 6.13 -0.57 1.66
CA LEU A 236 5.16 0.46 1.31
C LEU A 236 5.79 1.61 0.50
N LYS A 237 6.99 2.05 0.88
CA LYS A 237 7.75 3.09 0.15
C LYS A 237 8.10 2.65 -1.26
N LEU A 238 8.63 1.44 -1.44
CA LEU A 238 9.00 0.93 -2.76
C LEU A 238 7.77 0.74 -3.65
N ALA A 239 6.70 0.13 -3.12
CA ALA A 239 5.47 -0.08 -3.87
C ALA A 239 4.82 1.24 -4.32
N SER A 240 4.74 2.23 -3.42
CA SER A 240 4.19 3.54 -3.75
C SER A 240 5.09 4.32 -4.72
N SER A 241 6.41 4.16 -4.63
CA SER A 241 7.37 4.79 -5.52
C SER A 241 7.28 4.25 -6.95
N ILE A 242 7.05 2.95 -7.15
CA ILE A 242 6.81 2.39 -8.49
C ILE A 242 5.61 3.03 -9.17
N VAL A 243 4.51 3.25 -8.45
CA VAL A 243 3.35 3.95 -9.00
C VAL A 243 3.69 5.41 -9.32
N GLN A 244 4.51 6.07 -8.50
CA GLN A 244 4.89 7.47 -8.71
C GLN A 244 5.92 7.66 -9.82
N LEU A 245 6.81 6.71 -10.04
CA LEU A 245 8.00 6.90 -10.88
C LEU A 245 8.03 6.00 -12.12
N GLY A 246 7.22 4.93 -12.18
CA GLY A 246 7.29 3.87 -13.20
C GLY A 246 7.14 4.32 -14.66
N ALA A 247 6.50 5.45 -14.88
CA ALA A 247 6.35 6.09 -16.20
C ALA A 247 7.09 7.41 -16.31
N THR A 248 8.11 7.64 -15.48
CA THR A 248 8.93 8.86 -15.52
C THR A 248 10.33 8.51 -15.99
N GLY A 249 11.08 9.52 -16.43
CA GLY A 249 12.49 9.34 -16.76
C GLY A 249 13.34 8.81 -15.60
N TRP A 250 12.91 8.94 -14.34
CA TRP A 250 13.65 8.39 -13.19
C TRP A 250 13.86 6.87 -13.24
N LEU A 251 12.97 6.14 -13.91
CA LEU A 251 13.01 4.70 -14.01
C LEU A 251 13.02 4.24 -15.46
N GLN A 252 14.22 4.20 -16.04
CA GLN A 252 14.45 3.67 -17.39
C GLN A 252 14.89 2.20 -17.37
N GLU A 253 15.52 1.75 -16.28
CA GLU A 253 15.97 0.37 -16.09
C GLU A 253 15.12 -0.35 -15.02
N CYS A 254 15.07 -1.69 -15.10
CA CYS A 254 14.28 -2.51 -14.19
C CYS A 254 14.58 -2.19 -12.71
N TRP A 255 13.53 -2.06 -11.92
CA TRP A 255 13.60 -1.70 -10.51
C TRP A 255 14.19 -2.87 -9.71
N THR A 256 15.49 -2.85 -9.43
CA THR A 256 16.20 -3.92 -8.69
C THR A 256 16.77 -3.45 -7.36
N LYS A 257 17.20 -4.39 -6.51
CA LYS A 257 17.88 -4.11 -5.24
C LYS A 257 19.17 -3.26 -5.38
N ASN A 258 19.77 -3.22 -6.57
CA ASN A 258 21.02 -2.50 -6.83
C ASN A 258 20.81 -0.99 -7.00
N ILE A 259 19.65 -0.58 -7.51
CA ILE A 259 19.35 0.84 -7.75
C ILE A 259 18.79 1.55 -6.50
N ILE A 260 18.36 0.76 -5.51
CA ILE A 260 17.87 1.25 -4.22
C ILE A 260 19.09 1.41 -3.30
N THR A 261 19.39 2.65 -2.95
CA THR A 261 20.57 3.02 -2.16
C THR A 261 20.17 3.66 -0.83
N PHE A 262 21.07 3.63 0.15
CA PHE A 262 20.89 4.23 1.45
C PHE A 262 22.16 4.96 1.85
N PHE A 263 22.01 6.15 2.44
CA PHE A 263 23.13 6.80 3.10
C PHE A 263 23.41 6.13 4.44
N HIS A 264 24.68 5.93 4.73
CA HIS A 264 25.16 5.57 6.06
C HIS A 264 26.35 6.44 6.45
N PRO A 265 26.52 6.74 7.76
CA PRO A 265 27.68 7.52 8.20
C PRO A 265 28.97 6.79 7.87
N ARG A 266 29.95 7.54 7.33
CA ARG A 266 31.26 6.99 6.98
C ARG A 266 31.96 6.39 8.20
N GLY A 267 32.62 5.26 7.99
CA GLY A 267 33.40 4.55 9.03
C GLY A 267 32.56 3.93 10.15
N LYS A 268 31.22 3.93 10.04
CA LYS A 268 30.33 3.21 10.94
C LYS A 268 29.82 1.93 10.28
N PRO A 269 29.41 0.91 11.07
CA PRO A 269 28.72 -0.24 10.53
C PRO A 269 27.51 0.20 9.71
N VAL A 270 27.32 -0.43 8.56
CA VAL A 270 26.12 -0.22 7.76
C VAL A 270 24.91 -0.63 8.61
N TYR A 271 23.86 0.19 8.64
CA TYR A 271 22.58 -0.15 9.26
C TYR A 271 21.44 0.36 8.39
N TYR A 272 20.27 -0.27 8.51
CA TYR A 272 19.10 0.16 7.76
C TYR A 272 18.68 1.57 8.20
N THR A 273 18.61 2.48 7.23
CA THR A 273 17.98 3.79 7.40
C THR A 273 16.64 3.80 6.70
N SER A 274 15.65 4.49 7.27
CA SER A 274 14.29 4.52 6.73
C SER A 274 14.15 5.35 5.44
N ASN A 275 15.24 5.78 4.82
CA ASN A 275 15.26 6.75 3.73
C ASN A 275 15.92 6.14 2.48
N PRO A 276 15.24 5.21 1.79
CA PRO A 276 15.74 4.67 0.53
C PRO A 276 15.83 5.78 -0.52
N LEU A 277 16.86 5.67 -1.37
CA LEU A 277 17.23 6.64 -2.39
C LEU A 277 17.27 5.93 -3.74
N LEU A 278 16.74 6.59 -4.76
CA LEU A 278 16.91 6.19 -6.16
C LEU A 278 18.07 6.99 -6.76
N SER A 279 19.11 6.30 -7.19
CA SER A 279 20.28 6.90 -7.83
C SER A 279 20.09 7.02 -9.35
N LYS A 280 20.41 8.18 -9.93
CA LYS A 280 20.43 8.38 -11.38
C LYS A 280 21.58 9.29 -11.83
N THR A 281 22.20 8.91 -12.93
CA THR A 281 23.23 9.71 -13.61
C THR A 281 22.61 10.50 -14.77
N PHE A 282 22.84 11.81 -14.78
CA PHE A 282 22.42 12.71 -15.85
C PHE A 282 23.64 13.12 -16.68
N HIS A 283 23.53 13.04 -18.00
CA HIS A 283 24.61 13.36 -18.94
C HIS A 283 24.36 14.72 -19.62
N ASN A 284 25.44 15.45 -19.91
CA ASN A 284 25.35 16.72 -20.62
C ASN A 284 24.83 16.55 -22.07
N ALA A 285 24.01 17.50 -22.50
CA ALA A 285 23.20 17.44 -23.73
C ALA A 285 23.97 17.27 -25.06
N SER A 286 25.31 17.36 -25.09
CA SER A 286 26.07 17.12 -26.33
C SER A 286 26.08 15.65 -26.78
N ALA A 287 25.77 14.72 -25.87
CA ALA A 287 25.68 13.28 -26.18
C ALA A 287 24.25 12.82 -26.56
N ALA A 288 23.23 13.67 -26.37
CA ALA A 288 21.81 13.29 -26.44
C ALA A 288 21.17 13.42 -27.85
N LEU A 289 21.96 13.60 -28.91
CA LEU A 289 21.46 13.69 -30.30
C LEU A 289 21.03 12.32 -30.89
N VAL A 290 21.18 11.22 -30.15
CA VAL A 290 20.64 9.92 -30.55
C VAL A 290 19.30 9.74 -29.86
N GLY A 291 18.22 9.90 -30.64
CA GLY A 291 16.85 9.76 -30.17
C GLY A 291 16.60 8.42 -29.49
N SER A 292 16.64 8.41 -28.16
CA SER A 292 16.03 7.36 -27.36
C SER A 292 14.69 7.87 -26.88
N ALA A 293 13.64 7.58 -27.65
CA ALA A 293 12.28 7.66 -27.14
C ALA A 293 12.26 6.87 -25.82
N HIS A 294 12.03 7.56 -24.70
CA HIS A 294 12.09 6.95 -23.37
C HIS A 294 11.10 5.78 -23.32
N GLN A 295 11.61 4.55 -23.44
CA GLN A 295 10.78 3.37 -23.28
C GLN A 295 10.50 3.20 -21.80
N HIS A 296 9.30 3.57 -21.39
CA HIS A 296 8.83 3.33 -20.02
C HIS A 296 8.87 1.83 -19.73
N ILE A 297 9.24 1.49 -18.49
CA ILE A 297 9.18 0.11 -18.02
C ILE A 297 7.75 -0.37 -18.12
N LYS A 298 7.53 -1.55 -18.71
CA LYS A 298 6.19 -2.13 -18.81
C LYS A 298 5.66 -2.40 -17.41
N PRO A 299 4.39 -2.07 -17.10
CA PRO A 299 3.85 -2.28 -15.76
C PRO A 299 4.00 -3.71 -15.24
N ILE A 300 3.87 -4.70 -16.12
CA ILE A 300 4.01 -6.11 -15.79
C ILE A 300 5.42 -6.47 -15.28
N ASP A 301 6.46 -5.87 -15.88
CA ASP A 301 7.84 -6.15 -15.51
C ASP A 301 8.21 -5.40 -14.22
N ALA A 302 7.75 -4.16 -14.06
CA ALA A 302 7.93 -3.40 -12.82
C ALA A 302 7.24 -4.06 -11.61
N LEU A 303 6.00 -4.54 -11.78
CA LEU A 303 5.27 -5.21 -10.72
C LEU A 303 5.88 -6.58 -10.39
N PHE A 304 6.39 -7.30 -11.38
CA PHE A 304 7.11 -8.54 -11.12
C PHE A 304 8.36 -8.30 -10.26
N GLU A 305 9.20 -7.33 -10.63
CA GLU A 305 10.38 -7.00 -9.83
C GLU A 305 10.02 -6.49 -8.44
N LEU A 306 8.92 -5.74 -8.30
CA LEU A 306 8.37 -5.39 -6.98
C LEU A 306 8.05 -6.65 -6.17
N GLY A 307 7.39 -7.65 -6.77
CA GLY A 307 7.07 -8.90 -6.11
C GLY A 307 8.30 -9.65 -5.62
N VAL A 308 9.36 -9.71 -6.44
CA VAL A 308 10.65 -10.29 -6.03
C VAL A 308 11.28 -9.50 -4.89
N LEU A 309 11.35 -8.17 -4.99
CA LEU A 309 11.91 -7.33 -3.94
C LEU A 309 11.15 -7.46 -2.62
N LEU A 310 9.82 -7.58 -2.66
CA LEU A 310 9.03 -7.79 -1.46
C LEU A 310 9.34 -9.13 -0.79
N LEU A 311 9.62 -10.19 -1.57
CA LEU A 311 10.13 -11.46 -1.03
C LEU A 311 11.52 -11.26 -0.40
N GLU A 312 12.44 -10.61 -1.12
CA GLU A 312 13.80 -10.37 -0.63
C GLU A 312 13.82 -9.59 0.68
N ILE A 313 13.02 -8.53 0.77
CA ILE A 313 12.87 -7.68 1.96
C ILE A 313 12.20 -8.44 3.11
N GLY A 314 11.16 -9.23 2.80
CA GLY A 314 10.44 -10.03 3.79
C GLY A 314 11.32 -11.10 4.45
N HIS A 315 12.15 -11.77 3.64
CA HIS A 315 13.07 -12.82 4.09
C HIS A 315 14.46 -12.29 4.49
N GLN A 316 14.71 -11.00 4.27
CA GLN A 316 16.01 -10.35 4.47
C GLN A 316 17.15 -11.10 3.77
N LYS A 317 16.90 -11.52 2.54
CA LYS A 317 17.82 -12.36 1.77
C LYS A 317 17.63 -12.08 0.27
N PRO A 318 18.70 -11.98 -0.53
CA PRO A 318 18.55 -11.84 -1.96
C PRO A 318 18.01 -13.12 -2.61
N PHE A 319 17.26 -12.96 -3.70
CA PHE A 319 16.61 -14.03 -4.44
C PHE A 319 17.61 -15.11 -4.90
N GLU A 320 18.80 -14.69 -5.32
CA GLU A 320 19.86 -15.57 -5.81
C GLU A 320 20.46 -16.42 -4.68
N ALA A 321 20.47 -15.92 -3.45
CA ALA A 321 20.90 -16.70 -2.30
C ALA A 321 19.86 -17.78 -1.96
N TRP A 322 18.56 -17.46 -1.99
CA TRP A 322 17.52 -18.47 -1.81
C TRP A 322 17.56 -19.56 -2.90
N LEU A 323 17.79 -19.18 -4.16
CA LEU A 323 17.99 -20.14 -5.25
C LEU A 323 19.15 -21.08 -4.96
N SER A 324 20.29 -20.52 -4.56
CA SER A 324 21.51 -21.29 -4.26
C SER A 324 21.31 -22.26 -3.09
N GLU A 325 20.65 -21.82 -2.02
CA GLU A 325 20.34 -22.65 -0.85
C GLU A 325 19.45 -23.85 -1.19
N ASN A 326 18.57 -23.70 -2.18
CA ASN A 326 17.65 -24.75 -2.63
C ASN A 326 18.16 -25.54 -3.84
N ASN A 327 19.41 -25.32 -4.27
CA ASN A 327 20.00 -25.92 -5.48
C ASN A 327 19.14 -25.67 -6.74
N LEU A 328 18.54 -24.49 -6.83
CA LEU A 328 17.72 -24.04 -7.94
C LEU A 328 18.49 -23.08 -8.84
N THR A 329 18.17 -23.07 -10.12
CA THR A 329 18.69 -22.09 -11.09
C THR A 329 17.57 -21.57 -11.99
N CYS A 330 17.79 -20.39 -12.55
CA CYS A 330 17.01 -19.82 -13.64
C CYS A 330 17.82 -19.97 -14.94
N VAL A 331 17.12 -20.15 -16.07
CA VAL A 331 17.76 -20.26 -17.38
C VAL A 331 18.40 -18.93 -17.80
N ASP A 332 17.75 -17.83 -17.45
CA ASP A 332 18.19 -16.46 -17.67
C ASP A 332 17.56 -15.53 -16.61
N ASP A 333 17.89 -14.24 -16.66
CA ASP A 333 17.36 -13.21 -15.75
C ASP A 333 15.98 -12.68 -16.18
N SER A 334 15.34 -13.27 -17.20
CA SER A 334 14.04 -12.83 -17.66
C SER A 334 12.95 -13.14 -16.65
N ARG A 335 11.90 -12.31 -16.68
CA ARG A 335 10.68 -12.54 -15.88
C ARG A 335 10.10 -13.94 -16.08
N LEU A 336 10.09 -14.46 -17.31
CA LEU A 336 9.51 -15.77 -17.61
C LEU A 336 10.29 -16.91 -16.95
N ALA A 337 11.62 -16.82 -16.90
CA ALA A 337 12.47 -17.81 -16.25
C ALA A 337 12.43 -17.71 -14.71
N ARG A 338 12.31 -16.49 -14.17
CA ARG A 338 12.28 -16.23 -12.71
C ARG A 338 10.92 -16.47 -12.07
N LEU A 339 9.81 -16.30 -12.81
CA LEU A 339 8.45 -16.38 -12.26
C LEU A 339 8.12 -17.70 -11.55
N PRO A 340 8.38 -18.90 -12.13
CA PRO A 340 8.09 -20.16 -11.44
C PRO A 340 8.84 -20.28 -10.11
N ARG A 341 10.08 -19.79 -10.06
CA ARG A 341 10.93 -19.80 -8.86
C ARG A 341 10.44 -18.82 -7.80
N ALA A 342 10.05 -17.61 -8.22
CA ALA A 342 9.48 -16.62 -7.30
C ALA A 342 8.13 -17.10 -6.71
N LEU A 343 7.29 -17.77 -7.51
CA LEU A 343 6.05 -18.37 -7.01
C LEU A 343 6.32 -19.51 -6.02
N GLN A 344 7.30 -20.38 -6.32
CA GLN A 344 7.72 -21.42 -5.39
C GLN A 344 8.18 -20.83 -4.05
N TRP A 345 9.03 -19.79 -4.08
CA TRP A 345 9.47 -19.12 -2.84
C TRP A 345 8.30 -18.49 -2.06
N HIS A 346 7.34 -17.89 -2.78
CA HIS A 346 6.14 -17.32 -2.18
C HIS A 346 5.25 -18.37 -1.48
N GLU A 347 5.12 -19.57 -2.06
CA GLU A 347 4.41 -20.69 -1.46
C GLU A 347 5.10 -21.17 -0.19
N GLU A 348 6.42 -21.32 -0.21
CA GLU A 348 7.26 -21.69 0.95
C GLU A 348 7.29 -20.60 2.05
N SER A 349 6.85 -19.37 1.73
CA SER A 349 6.78 -18.26 2.69
C SER A 349 5.57 -18.33 3.63
N ASP A 350 4.74 -19.38 3.53
CA ASP A 350 3.58 -19.58 4.42
C ASP A 350 4.01 -19.72 5.88
N GLY A 351 3.30 -19.04 6.78
CA GLY A 351 3.66 -18.96 8.20
C GLY A 351 4.90 -18.11 8.55
N VAL A 352 5.73 -17.72 7.57
CA VAL A 352 6.89 -16.83 7.79
C VAL A 352 6.50 -15.37 7.62
N LEU A 353 5.78 -15.04 6.54
CA LEU A 353 5.36 -13.68 6.23
C LEU A 353 3.88 -13.43 6.57
N PRO A 354 3.49 -12.21 6.98
CA PRO A 354 2.10 -11.86 7.25
C PRO A 354 1.19 -12.12 6.05
N ILE A 355 -0.04 -12.59 6.30
CA ILE A 355 -1.00 -12.99 5.25
C ILE A 355 -1.24 -11.86 4.23
N LYS A 356 -1.51 -10.64 4.69
CA LYS A 356 -1.72 -9.48 3.80
C LYS A 356 -0.50 -9.17 2.95
N TYR A 357 0.71 -9.31 3.51
CA TYR A 357 1.96 -9.10 2.78
C TYR A 357 2.14 -10.14 1.66
N ARG A 358 1.84 -11.41 1.94
CA ARG A 358 1.86 -12.49 0.94
C ARG A 358 0.83 -12.30 -0.16
N ILE A 359 -0.37 -11.83 0.15
CA ILE A 359 -1.38 -11.53 -0.87
C ILE A 359 -0.86 -10.49 -1.86
N VAL A 360 -0.18 -9.45 -1.35
CA VAL A 360 0.43 -8.40 -2.18
C VAL A 360 1.54 -8.97 -3.07
N ILE A 361 2.44 -9.80 -2.53
CA ILE A 361 3.48 -10.47 -3.32
C ILE A 361 2.85 -11.29 -4.45
N ALA A 362 1.85 -12.12 -4.14
CA ALA A 362 1.18 -12.94 -5.15
C ALA A 362 0.57 -12.09 -6.27
N ARG A 363 -0.07 -10.97 -5.91
CA ARG A 363 -0.67 -10.03 -6.87
C ARG A 363 0.40 -9.41 -7.78
N CYS A 364 1.54 -9.00 -7.20
CA CYS A 364 2.68 -8.45 -7.93
C CYS A 364 3.28 -9.47 -8.90
N LEU A 365 3.55 -10.70 -8.45
CA LEU A 365 4.16 -11.75 -9.27
C LEU A 365 3.26 -12.23 -10.41
N LYS A 366 1.97 -12.44 -10.13
CA LYS A 366 1.00 -12.93 -11.11
C LYS A 366 0.52 -11.82 -12.05
N CYS A 367 0.67 -10.54 -11.66
CA CYS A 367 0.13 -9.38 -12.38
C CYS A 367 -1.35 -9.55 -12.77
N SER A 368 -2.13 -10.20 -11.90
CA SER A 368 -3.55 -10.49 -12.15
C SER A 368 -4.41 -9.29 -11.72
N PHE A 369 -4.58 -8.33 -12.63
CA PHE A 369 -5.57 -7.27 -12.54
C PHE A 369 -6.61 -7.52 -13.63
N ASP A 370 -7.88 -7.63 -13.24
CA ASP A 370 -8.95 -7.99 -14.17
C ASP A 370 -9.20 -6.86 -15.20
N GLU A 371 -9.49 -7.22 -16.45
CA GLU A 371 -10.17 -6.39 -17.48
C GLU A 371 -9.57 -5.03 -17.91
N TYR A 372 -8.46 -4.55 -17.35
CA TYR A 372 -7.91 -3.20 -17.65
C TYR A 372 -6.76 -3.19 -18.67
N ALA A 373 -6.57 -2.04 -19.31
CA ALA A 373 -5.36 -1.78 -20.07
C ALA A 373 -4.15 -1.74 -19.11
N PHE A 374 -3.17 -2.63 -19.32
CA PHE A 374 -1.92 -2.66 -18.55
C PHE A 374 -1.01 -1.49 -18.92
N SER A 375 -1.42 -0.28 -18.54
CA SER A 375 -0.72 0.98 -18.80
C SER A 375 -0.65 1.81 -17.53
N TRP A 376 0.49 2.45 -17.31
CA TRP A 376 0.66 3.39 -16.21
C TRP A 376 -0.32 4.57 -16.28
N ASP A 377 -0.78 4.94 -17.46
CA ASP A 377 -1.70 6.05 -17.69
C ASP A 377 -3.16 5.67 -17.56
N ASP A 378 -3.47 4.38 -17.44
CA ASP A 378 -4.83 3.92 -17.17
C ASP A 378 -5.22 4.20 -15.70
N ALA A 379 -6.34 4.91 -15.51
CA ALA A 379 -6.79 5.33 -14.19
C ALA A 379 -7.32 4.17 -13.35
N GLN A 380 -7.99 3.20 -13.98
CA GLN A 380 -8.55 2.03 -13.31
C GLN A 380 -7.44 1.10 -12.84
N PHE A 381 -6.42 0.88 -13.67
CA PHE A 381 -5.22 0.15 -13.32
C PHE A 381 -4.48 0.78 -12.13
N ARG A 382 -4.26 2.11 -12.13
CA ARG A 382 -3.65 2.79 -10.98
C ARG A 382 -4.48 2.66 -9.71
N GLN A 383 -5.81 2.76 -9.82
CA GLN A 383 -6.71 2.56 -8.69
C GLN A 383 -6.64 1.13 -8.16
N ALA A 384 -6.58 0.13 -9.05
CA ALA A 384 -6.45 -1.27 -8.68
C ALA A 384 -5.13 -1.55 -7.95
N ILE A 385 -4.00 -0.97 -8.39
CA ILE A 385 -2.72 -1.04 -7.66
C ILE A 385 -2.86 -0.42 -6.26
N CYS A 386 -3.47 0.76 -6.16
CA CYS A 386 -3.65 1.40 -4.86
C CYS A 386 -4.48 0.52 -3.91
N ARG A 387 -5.58 -0.06 -4.40
CA ARG A 387 -6.48 -0.92 -3.63
C ARG A 387 -5.86 -2.26 -3.25
N GLU A 388 -5.13 -2.91 -4.15
CA GLU A 388 -4.74 -4.32 -4.01
C GLU A 388 -3.28 -4.52 -3.58
N ILE A 389 -2.45 -3.48 -3.72
CA ILE A 389 -1.02 -3.51 -3.35
C ILE A 389 -0.74 -2.50 -2.24
N ILE A 390 -1.04 -1.22 -2.48
CA ILE A 390 -0.64 -0.15 -1.55
C ILE A 390 -1.43 -0.23 -0.24
N GLU A 391 -2.75 -0.43 -0.34
CA GLU A 391 -3.63 -0.46 0.82
C GLU A 391 -3.33 -1.61 1.79
N PRO A 392 -3.16 -2.88 1.35
CA PRO A 392 -2.80 -3.94 2.28
C PRO A 392 -1.40 -3.76 2.90
N LEU A 393 -0.45 -3.17 2.17
CA LEU A 393 0.85 -2.80 2.72
C LEU A 393 0.74 -1.68 3.76
N ARG A 394 -0.11 -0.66 3.50
CA ARG A 394 -0.42 0.43 4.44
C ARG A 394 -0.96 -0.12 5.76
N GLN A 395 -1.95 -1.00 5.67
CA GLN A 395 -2.57 -1.64 6.84
C GLN A 395 -1.58 -2.51 7.63
N ASN A 396 -0.57 -3.10 6.98
CA ASN A 396 0.49 -3.83 7.67
C ASN A 396 1.49 -2.88 8.35
N ALA A 397 1.79 -1.73 7.72
CA ALA A 397 2.67 -0.72 8.28
C ALA A 397 2.04 -0.03 9.51
N SER A 398 0.71 0.19 9.51
CA SER A 398 -0.03 0.83 10.60
C SER A 398 -0.18 -0.02 11.87
N ILE A 399 0.26 -1.29 11.86
CA ILE A 399 0.23 -2.16 13.05
C ILE A 399 1.28 -1.71 14.10
N TRP A 400 2.26 -0.89 13.69
CA TRP A 400 3.42 -0.48 14.49
C TRP A 400 3.47 1.03 14.73
#